data_AF-A0A1Q3ANZ9-F1
#
_entry.id   AF-A0A1Q3ANZ9-F1
#
_cell.length_a   1.000
_cell.length_b   1.000
_cell.length_c   1.000
_cell.angle_alpha   90.00
_cell.angle_beta   90.00
_cell.angle_gamma   90.00
#
_symmetry.space_group_name_H-M   'P 1'
#
loop_
_entity.id
_entity.type
_entity.pdbx_description
1 polymer ?
#
loop_
_entity_poly.entity_id
_entity_poly.type
_entity_poly.pdbx_seq_one_letter_code
_entity_poly.pdbx_strand_id
1 'polypeptide(L)'
;MLVATGSGICVFLSFLLQPCSASVCLLWVAKGIEQNFGREIVEMVSMYPKDRVIVHDTAVLGRPNVSQMSVDAAKKWGTQVVIVTSNPEGSRDVVNACKGAGIPAFGPIWDS
;
A
#
# COMPACT_ATOMS: atom_id res chain seq x y z
N MET A 1 5.50 6.54 -1.33
CA MET A 1 4.79 5.27 -1.59
C MET A 1 3.76 5.05 -0.52
N LEU A 2 2.56 4.64 -0.89
CA LEU A 2 1.48 4.29 0.01
C LEU A 2 1.36 2.76 0.04
N VAL A 3 1.39 2.15 1.23
CA VAL A 3 1.26 0.70 1.42
C VAL A 3 0.00 0.44 2.23
N ALA A 4 -0.98 -0.21 1.62
CA ALA A 4 -2.24 -0.54 2.29
C ALA A 4 -2.43 -2.06 2.36
N THR A 5 -2.92 -2.54 3.50
CA THR A 5 -3.45 -3.90 3.59
C THR A 5 -4.93 -3.91 3.92
N GLY A 6 -5.71 -4.78 3.27
CA GLY A 6 -7.15 -4.87 3.52
C GLY A 6 -7.86 -3.52 3.34
N SER A 7 -8.70 -3.16 4.31
CA SER A 7 -9.45 -1.90 4.35
C SER A 7 -8.61 -0.65 4.62
N GLY A 8 -7.32 -0.79 4.93
CA GLY A 8 -6.41 0.35 5.06
C GLY A 8 -6.36 1.23 3.80
N ILE A 9 -6.72 0.67 2.63
CA ILE A 9 -6.82 1.41 1.36
C ILE A 9 -7.74 2.63 1.45
N CYS A 10 -8.80 2.58 2.27
CA CYS A 10 -9.77 3.68 2.41
C CYS A 10 -9.12 4.98 2.92
N VAL A 11 -8.08 4.87 3.75
CA VAL A 11 -7.30 6.02 4.24
C VAL A 11 -6.59 6.74 3.09
N PHE A 12 -6.11 5.98 2.10
CA PHE A 12 -5.43 6.56 0.96
C PHE A 12 -6.40 6.98 -0.13
N LEU A 13 -7.52 6.29 -0.34
CA LEU A 13 -8.50 6.72 -1.33
C LEU A 13 -9.01 8.13 -1.05
N SER A 14 -9.25 8.49 0.22
CA SER A 14 -9.66 9.85 0.57
C SER A 14 -8.63 10.91 0.16
N PHE A 15 -7.33 10.59 0.23
CA PHE A 15 -6.23 11.44 -0.23
C PHE A 15 -6.07 11.42 -1.76
N LEU A 16 -6.14 10.23 -2.36
CA LEU A 16 -6.00 9.96 -3.79
C LEU A 16 -7.15 10.55 -4.63
N LEU A 17 -8.33 10.75 -4.03
CA LEU A 17 -9.47 11.38 -4.68
C LEU A 17 -9.41 12.91 -4.68
N GLN A 18 -8.52 13.51 -3.91
CA GLN A 18 -8.35 14.96 -3.86
C GLN A 18 -7.35 15.42 -4.92
N PRO A 19 -7.51 16.63 -5.50
CA PRO A 19 -6.49 17.22 -6.35
C PRO A 19 -5.14 17.27 -5.62
N CYS A 20 -4.16 16.50 -6.11
CA CYS A 20 -2.86 16.35 -5.47
C CYS A 20 -1.74 16.50 -6.50
N SER A 21 -0.75 17.34 -6.21
CA SER A 21 0.47 17.47 -7.02
C SER A 21 1.54 16.44 -6.67
N ALA A 22 1.34 15.64 -5.63
CA ALA A 22 2.32 14.66 -5.17
C ALA A 22 2.38 13.45 -6.12
N SER A 23 3.59 13.09 -6.52
CA SER A 23 3.85 11.85 -7.25
C SER A 23 3.73 10.65 -6.31
N VAL A 24 2.58 9.98 -6.37
CA VAL A 24 2.28 8.83 -5.51
C VAL A 24 2.41 7.50 -6.25
N CYS A 25 2.79 6.46 -5.49
CA CYS A 25 2.79 5.08 -5.92
C CYS A 25 2.07 4.26 -4.84
N LEU A 26 1.29 3.26 -5.24
CA LEU A 26 0.43 2.49 -4.35
C LEU A 26 0.81 1.00 -4.40
N LEU A 27 0.96 0.40 -3.22
CA LEU A 27 0.98 -1.05 -3.02
C LEU A 27 -0.24 -1.41 -2.17
N TRP A 28 -1.19 -2.14 -2.73
CA TRP A 28 -2.38 -2.61 -2.03
C TRP A 28 -2.42 -4.14 -1.99
N VAL A 29 -2.42 -4.71 -0.78
CA VAL A 29 -2.48 -6.15 -0.55
C VAL A 29 -3.76 -6.49 0.22
N ALA A 30 -4.67 -7.24 -0.38
CA ALA A 30 -5.92 -7.60 0.29
C ALA A 30 -6.42 -8.97 -0.19
N LYS A 31 -7.34 -9.59 0.54
CA LYS A 31 -7.97 -10.86 0.15
C LYS A 31 -9.24 -10.58 -0.64
N GLY A 32 -9.45 -11.23 -1.78
CA GLY A 32 -10.68 -11.19 -2.55
C GLY A 32 -11.11 -9.75 -2.83
N ILE A 33 -10.30 -9.02 -3.58
CA ILE A 33 -10.37 -7.56 -3.65
C ILE A 33 -11.72 -7.09 -4.20
N GLU A 34 -12.13 -7.59 -5.36
CA GLU A 34 -13.40 -7.20 -5.95
C GLU A 34 -14.58 -7.67 -5.10
N GLN A 35 -14.50 -8.88 -4.52
CA GLN A 35 -15.56 -9.46 -3.70
C GLN A 35 -15.77 -8.70 -2.38
N ASN A 36 -14.71 -8.19 -1.76
CA ASN A 36 -14.78 -7.55 -0.44
C ASN A 36 -14.88 -6.02 -0.50
N PHE A 37 -14.34 -5.39 -1.54
CA PHE A 37 -14.31 -3.92 -1.67
C PHE A 37 -15.20 -3.39 -2.78
N GLY A 38 -15.73 -4.27 -3.64
CA GLY A 38 -16.58 -3.90 -4.75
C GLY A 38 -15.79 -3.41 -5.96
N ARG A 39 -16.46 -3.48 -7.11
CA ARG A 39 -15.89 -3.09 -8.40
C ARG A 39 -15.53 -1.61 -8.48
N GLU A 40 -16.28 -0.73 -7.83
CA GLU A 40 -16.04 0.72 -7.82
C GLU A 40 -14.65 1.07 -7.27
N ILE A 41 -14.23 0.43 -6.17
CA ILE A 41 -12.90 0.65 -5.58
C ILE A 41 -11.79 0.14 -6.50
N VAL A 42 -12.02 -1.01 -7.16
CA VAL A 42 -11.06 -1.57 -8.13
C VAL A 42 -10.90 -0.66 -9.33
N GLU A 43 -12.00 -0.12 -9.86
CA GLU A 43 -11.99 0.81 -10.98
C GLU A 43 -11.27 2.10 -10.59
N MET A 44 -11.53 2.65 -9.40
CA MET A 44 -10.85 3.84 -8.87
C MET A 44 -9.33 3.64 -8.76
N VAL A 45 -8.88 2.50 -8.23
CA VAL A 45 -7.45 2.15 -8.19
C VAL A 45 -6.87 1.94 -9.59
N SER A 46 -7.66 1.40 -10.53
CA SER A 46 -7.24 1.16 -11.91
C SER A 46 -7.08 2.42 -12.75
N MET A 47 -7.64 3.56 -12.32
CA MET A 47 -7.45 4.86 -12.97
C MET A 47 -6.02 5.41 -12.75
N TYR A 48 -5.29 4.88 -11.78
CA TYR A 48 -3.90 5.25 -11.53
C TYR A 48 -2.95 4.62 -12.57
N PRO A 49 -1.82 5.28 -12.90
CA PRO A 49 -0.83 4.71 -13.82
C PRO A 49 -0.36 3.31 -13.37
N LYS A 50 -0.50 2.32 -14.26
CA LYS A 50 -0.20 0.91 -13.95
C LYS A 50 1.25 0.67 -13.55
N ASP A 51 2.17 1.51 -14.01
CA ASP A 51 3.58 1.48 -13.63
C ASP A 51 3.85 1.97 -12.19
N ARG A 52 2.83 2.54 -11.52
CA ARG A 52 2.89 3.11 -10.17
C ARG A 52 1.94 2.45 -9.17
N VAL A 53 1.26 1.39 -9.58
CA VAL A 53 0.31 0.67 -8.73
C VAL A 53 0.62 -0.83 -8.77
N ILE A 54 0.66 -1.43 -7.59
CA ILE A 54 0.69 -2.86 -7.40
C ILE A 54 -0.55 -3.23 -6.58
N VAL A 55 -1.42 -4.05 -7.17
CA VAL A 55 -2.57 -4.65 -6.49
C VAL A 55 -2.31 -6.15 -6.35
N HIS A 56 -2.27 -6.64 -5.12
CA HIS A 56 -2.00 -8.05 -4.80
C HIS A 56 -3.21 -8.66 -4.11
N ASP A 57 -3.98 -9.46 -4.86
CA ASP A 57 -5.08 -10.23 -4.30
C ASP A 57 -4.56 -11.55 -3.70
N THR A 58 -4.61 -11.65 -2.38
CA THR A 58 -4.14 -12.82 -1.63
C THR A 58 -5.01 -14.07 -1.79
N ALA A 59 -6.26 -13.94 -2.29
CA ALA A 59 -7.09 -15.08 -2.64
C ALA A 59 -6.63 -15.76 -3.94
N VAL A 60 -5.98 -14.99 -4.83
CA VAL A 60 -5.51 -15.47 -6.15
C VAL A 60 -4.01 -15.78 -6.13
N LEU A 61 -3.21 -14.90 -5.52
CA LEU A 61 -1.74 -14.92 -5.55
C LEU A 61 -1.12 -15.47 -4.25
N GLY A 62 -1.94 -15.82 -3.24
CA GLY A 62 -1.47 -16.18 -1.90
C GLY A 62 -1.01 -14.98 -1.08
N ARG A 63 -0.72 -15.21 0.21
CA ARG A 63 -0.26 -14.15 1.13
C ARG A 63 1.22 -13.85 0.90
N PRO A 64 1.59 -12.61 0.52
CA PRO A 64 2.99 -12.27 0.30
C PRO A 64 3.68 -11.81 1.59
N ASN A 65 5.01 -11.67 1.54
CA ASN A 65 5.75 -10.88 2.50
C ASN A 65 5.62 -9.39 2.14
N VAL A 66 4.67 -8.70 2.77
CA VAL A 66 4.34 -7.29 2.48
C VAL A 66 5.54 -6.38 2.74
N SER A 67 6.36 -6.67 3.75
CA SER A 67 7.55 -5.89 4.10
C SER A 67 8.60 -5.95 2.99
N GLN A 68 8.89 -7.15 2.48
CA GLN A 68 9.82 -7.31 1.37
C GLN A 68 9.30 -6.65 0.09
N MET A 69 8.02 -6.88 -0.25
CA MET A 69 7.39 -6.21 -1.40
C MET A 69 7.44 -4.68 -1.29
N SER A 70 7.27 -4.14 -0.08
CA SER A 70 7.34 -2.70 0.17
C SER A 70 8.74 -2.15 -0.09
N VAL A 71 9.78 -2.82 0.41
CA VAL A 71 11.18 -2.42 0.17
C VAL A 71 11.52 -2.49 -1.32
N ASP A 72 11.14 -3.57 -2.00
CA ASP A 72 11.46 -3.77 -3.41
C ASP A 72 10.75 -2.74 -4.30
N ALA A 73 9.46 -2.50 -4.05
CA ALA A 73 8.69 -1.48 -4.75
C ALA A 73 9.23 -0.07 -4.48
N ALA A 74 9.56 0.25 -3.23
CA ALA A 74 10.13 1.54 -2.85
C ALA A 74 11.46 1.82 -3.57
N LYS A 75 12.34 0.81 -3.65
CA LYS A 75 13.61 0.92 -4.39
C LYS A 75 13.37 1.06 -5.89
N LYS A 76 12.50 0.22 -6.46
CA LYS A 76 12.17 0.24 -7.90
C LYS A 76 11.64 1.60 -8.34
N TRP A 77 10.78 2.22 -7.54
CA TRP A 77 10.18 3.52 -7.83
C TRP A 77 10.99 4.72 -7.30
N GLY A 78 12.15 4.48 -6.68
CA GLY A 78 12.99 5.55 -6.13
C GLY A 78 12.26 6.42 -5.10
N THR A 79 11.42 5.81 -4.26
CA THR A 79 10.49 6.57 -3.42
C THR A 79 11.21 7.22 -2.22
N GLN A 80 10.88 8.47 -1.93
CA GLN A 80 11.50 9.23 -0.84
C GLN A 80 10.95 8.87 0.55
N VAL A 81 9.72 8.34 0.62
CA VAL A 81 9.06 7.98 1.87
C VAL A 81 8.01 6.90 1.63
N VAL A 82 7.84 6.02 2.62
CA VAL A 82 6.79 4.99 2.67
C VAL A 82 5.81 5.34 3.79
N ILE A 83 4.52 5.39 3.46
CA ILE A 83 3.43 5.51 4.43
C ILE A 83 2.65 4.20 4.39
N VAL A 84 2.55 3.50 5.52
CA VAL A 84 1.85 2.22 5.63
C VAL A 84 0.60 2.34 6.50
N THR A 85 -0.46 1.67 6.07
CA THR A 85 -1.68 1.43 6.83
C THR A 85 -2.00 -0.06 6.77
N SER A 86 -1.87 -0.71 7.91
CA SER A 86 -2.06 -2.15 8.08
C SER A 86 -2.50 -2.43 9.52
N ASN A 87 -2.66 -3.71 9.88
CA ASN A 87 -2.75 -4.08 11.29
C ASN A 87 -1.44 -3.74 12.03
N PRO A 88 -1.40 -3.76 13.37
CA PRO A 88 -0.22 -3.36 14.14
C PRO A 88 1.06 -4.10 13.76
N GLU A 89 0.96 -5.42 13.57
CA GLU A 89 2.09 -6.26 13.16
C GLU A 89 2.61 -5.88 11.77
N GLY A 90 1.73 -5.82 10.77
CA GLY A 90 2.11 -5.48 9.39
C GLY A 90 2.66 -4.06 9.26
N SER A 91 2.10 -3.09 10.00
CA SER A 91 2.60 -1.72 10.03
C SER A 91 4.02 -1.68 10.61
N ARG A 92 4.24 -2.35 11.75
CA ARG A 92 5.56 -2.43 12.39
C ARG A 92 6.58 -3.10 11.48
N ASP A 93 6.22 -4.21 10.84
CA ASP A 93 7.14 -4.98 10.01
C ASP A 93 7.55 -4.22 8.74
N VAL A 94 6.59 -3.54 8.08
CA VAL A 94 6.88 -2.68 6.92
C VAL A 94 7.77 -1.51 7.32
N VAL A 95 7.47 -0.83 8.43
CA VAL A 95 8.28 0.29 8.93
C VAL A 95 9.70 -0.17 9.23
N ASN A 96 9.87 -1.30 9.94
CA ASN A 96 11.18 -1.83 10.30
C ASN A 96 11.99 -2.25 9.07
N ALA A 97 11.37 -2.96 8.11
CA ALA A 97 12.04 -3.39 6.90
C ALA A 97 12.49 -2.21 6.04
N CYS A 98 11.64 -1.20 5.84
CA CYS A 98 11.99 0.01 5.11
C CYS A 98 13.12 0.78 5.80
N LYS A 99 13.04 0.98 7.13
CA LYS A 99 14.10 1.63 7.91
C LYS A 99 15.43 0.87 7.81
N GLY A 100 15.40 -0.45 7.92
CA GLY A 100 16.58 -1.30 7.73
C GLY A 100 17.18 -1.19 6.32
N ALA A 101 16.36 -0.88 5.32
CA ALA A 101 16.79 -0.60 3.94
C ALA A 101 17.16 0.87 3.67
N GLY A 102 17.20 1.73 4.70
CA GLY A 102 17.52 3.16 4.57
C GLY A 102 16.40 4.01 3.98
N ILE A 103 15.16 3.51 3.96
CA ILE A 103 14.00 4.20 3.39
C ILE A 103 13.14 4.75 4.54
N PRO A 104 12.89 6.08 4.60
CA PRO A 104 11.99 6.65 5.59
C PRO A 104 10.60 6.01 5.53
N ALA A 105 10.10 5.52 6.66
CA ALA A 105 8.81 4.84 6.72
C ALA A 105 8.02 5.18 7.99
N PHE A 106 6.71 5.38 7.82
CA PHE A 106 5.78 5.77 8.86
C PHE A 106 4.48 4.98 8.73
N GLY A 107 3.87 4.65 9.86
CA GLY A 107 2.57 4.00 9.94
C GLY A 107 1.90 4.32 11.28
N PRO A 108 0.65 3.89 11.48
CA PRO A 108 -0.04 4.09 12.74
C PRO A 108 0.75 3.45 13.89
N ILE A 109 0.90 4.21 14.99
CA ILE A 109 1.64 3.80 16.19
C ILE A 109 0.74 2.96 17.13
N TRP A 110 -0.57 3.18 17.05
CA TRP A 110 -1.59 2.55 17.88
C TRP A 110 -2.68 1.99 16.97
N ASP A 111 -3.24 0.82 17.30
CA ASP A 111 -4.49 0.37 16.71
C ASP A 111 -5.65 1.26 17.21
N SER A 112 -6.59 1.50 16.30
CA SER A 112 -7.95 1.91 16.64
C SER A 112 -8.85 0.69 16.70
#